data_AF-A0AAW2V700-F1
#
_entry.id   AF-A0AAW2V700-F1
#
_cell.length_a   1.000
_cell.length_b   1.000
_cell.length_c   1.000
_cell.angle_alpha   90.00
_cell.angle_beta   90.00
_cell.angle_gamma   90.00
#
_symmetry.space_group_name_H-M   'P 1'
#
loop_
_entity.id
_entity.type
_entity.pdbx_description
1 polymer ?
#
loop_
_entity_poly.entity_id
_entity_poly.type
_entity_poly.pdbx_seq_one_letter_code
_entity_poly.pdbx_strand_id
1 'polypeptide(L)'
;MSLLNDLINLNLSDVTEKIIAEYIWIGGSGMDLRSKARCEFPSLGSVGISAGDQLWVARYILERITEIAGVVVSFDPKPIQGDWNGAGAHTNYSTKSMREDGGYEIIKKAIEKLGLRHKHHIAAYGEGNERRLTGKHETADINTFLWGVANRGASIRVGRDTEKEGKGYFEDRRPASNMDPYVVTSMIAETTILWKP
;
A
#
# COMPACT_ATOMS: atom_id res chain seq x y z
N MET A 1 22.57 -25.67 18.60
CA MET A 1 21.76 -24.68 19.35
C MET A 1 22.64 -23.45 19.45
N SER A 2 22.38 -22.41 18.64
CA SER A 2 23.17 -21.16 18.69
C SER A 2 22.79 -20.36 19.93
N LEU A 3 23.79 -19.78 20.60
CA LEU A 3 23.59 -18.99 21.81
C LEU A 3 23.24 -17.54 21.43
N LEU A 4 22.53 -16.83 22.31
CA LEU A 4 22.11 -15.43 22.10
C LEU A 4 23.30 -14.50 21.78
N ASN A 5 24.48 -14.82 22.32
CA ASN A 5 25.72 -14.08 22.05
C ASN A 5 26.23 -14.27 20.61
N ASP A 6 25.89 -15.36 19.94
CA ASP A 6 26.25 -15.61 18.54
C ASP A 6 25.42 -14.72 17.60
N LEU A 7 24.20 -14.33 18.00
CA LEU A 7 23.31 -13.45 17.25
C LEU A 7 23.65 -11.96 17.41
N ILE A 8 24.06 -11.55 18.62
CA ILE A 8 24.44 -10.15 18.90
C ILE A 8 25.77 -9.81 18.22
N ASN A 9 26.66 -10.79 18.08
CA ASN A 9 27.97 -10.64 17.43
C ASN A 9 27.97 -11.12 15.98
N LEU A 10 26.80 -11.29 15.37
CA LEU A 10 26.70 -11.76 13.99
C LEU A 10 27.25 -10.67 13.07
N ASN A 11 28.47 -10.86 12.59
CA ASN A 11 29.12 -9.93 11.70
C ASN A 11 28.45 -10.01 10.32
N LEU A 12 27.53 -9.08 10.07
CA LEU A 12 26.78 -8.99 8.81
C LEU A 12 27.60 -8.38 7.67
N SER A 13 28.88 -8.02 7.88
CA SER A 13 29.76 -7.46 6.84
C SER A 13 29.98 -8.39 5.65
N ASP A 14 29.81 -9.70 5.85
CA ASP A 14 30.05 -10.70 4.81
C ASP A 14 28.76 -11.02 4.03
N VAL A 15 27.63 -10.42 4.42
CA VAL A 15 26.30 -10.56 3.79
C VAL A 15 25.92 -9.29 3.00
N THR A 16 26.76 -8.25 3.05
CA THR A 16 26.52 -6.96 2.38
C THR A 16 26.91 -6.96 0.90
N GLU A 17 26.24 -7.78 0.10
CA GLU A 17 26.04 -7.40 -1.31
C GLU A 17 24.58 -7.38 -1.76
N LYS A 18 23.62 -8.00 -1.05
CA LYS A 18 22.17 -7.77 -1.29
C LYS A 18 21.33 -8.02 -0.05
N ILE A 19 21.12 -6.98 0.75
CA ILE A 19 19.90 -6.81 1.57
C ILE A 19 19.46 -5.35 1.41
N ILE A 20 18.42 -5.12 0.62
CA ILE A 20 17.72 -3.85 0.52
C ILE A 20 16.38 -4.04 1.25
N ALA A 21 16.24 -3.46 2.43
CA ALA A 21 14.94 -3.26 3.06
C ALA A 21 14.37 -1.94 2.51
N GLU A 22 13.34 -2.03 1.65
CA GLU A 22 13.06 -0.94 0.71
C GLU A 22 12.02 0.09 1.17
N TYR A 23 11.19 -0.17 2.22
CA TYR A 23 10.58 0.90 3.04
C TYR A 23 9.86 0.35 4.30
N ILE A 24 10.42 0.61 5.48
CA ILE A 24 9.69 0.66 6.75
C ILE A 24 9.79 2.12 7.20
N TRP A 25 8.69 2.87 7.20
CA TRP A 25 8.71 4.22 7.78
C TRP A 25 8.65 4.09 9.29
N ILE A 26 9.78 4.31 9.94
CA ILE A 26 9.81 4.61 11.37
C ILE A 26 9.51 6.11 11.49
N GLY A 27 8.35 6.47 12.05
CA GLY A 27 8.00 7.87 12.28
C GLY A 27 9.06 8.56 13.14
N GLY A 28 9.23 9.87 12.98
CA GLY A 28 10.32 10.65 13.62
C GLY A 28 10.40 10.61 15.15
N SER A 29 9.45 9.95 15.83
CA SER A 29 9.46 9.66 17.27
C SER A 29 10.00 8.27 17.64
N GLY A 30 10.32 7.40 16.68
CA GLY A 30 10.76 6.02 16.94
C GLY A 30 9.65 5.07 17.40
N MET A 31 8.39 5.51 17.48
CA MET A 31 7.26 4.73 18.01
C MET A 31 6.24 4.29 16.95
N ASP A 32 6.25 4.88 15.76
CA ASP A 32 5.32 4.56 14.67
C ASP A 32 6.02 3.68 13.63
N LEU A 33 5.58 2.43 13.44
CA LEU A 33 5.95 1.61 12.28
C LEU A 33 4.85 1.75 11.21
N ARG A 34 5.10 2.47 10.12
CA ARG A 34 4.19 2.49 8.96
C ARG A 34 4.82 1.69 7.82
N SER A 35 4.20 0.56 7.50
CA SER A 35 4.46 -0.12 6.23
C SER A 35 3.69 0.63 5.14
N LYS A 36 4.36 1.55 4.45
CA LYS A 36 3.94 1.93 3.10
C LYS A 36 4.68 0.98 2.18
N ALA A 37 3.95 0.08 1.52
CA ALA A 37 4.49 -0.65 0.39
C ALA A 37 4.75 0.36 -0.75
N ARG A 38 5.88 1.05 -0.68
CA ARG A 38 6.46 1.69 -1.83
C ARG A 38 7.63 0.83 -2.24
N CYS A 39 7.43 0.04 -3.29
CA CYS A 39 8.54 -0.54 -4.02
C CYS A 39 9.25 0.63 -4.72
N GLU A 40 10.34 1.12 -4.14
CA GLU A 40 11.21 2.13 -4.76
C GLU A 40 12.38 1.45 -5.48
N PHE A 41 12.10 0.46 -6.33
CA PHE A 41 12.94 0.23 -7.50
C PHE A 41 12.55 1.26 -8.56
N PRO A 42 13.47 2.14 -9.03
CA PRO A 42 13.15 3.20 -10.01
C PRO A 42 12.69 2.70 -11.41
N SER A 43 12.41 1.41 -11.58
CA SER A 43 12.01 0.82 -12.86
C SER A 43 11.13 -0.44 -12.78
N LEU A 44 10.78 -0.96 -11.59
CA LEU A 44 10.11 -2.26 -11.44
C LEU A 44 9.00 -2.21 -10.37
N GLY A 45 7.81 -1.75 -10.75
CA GLY A 45 6.61 -2.18 -10.03
C GLY A 45 6.42 -3.68 -10.19
N SER A 46 5.96 -4.38 -9.16
CA SER A 46 5.64 -5.81 -9.24
C SER A 46 4.48 -6.05 -10.20
N VAL A 47 4.59 -7.05 -11.06
CA VAL A 47 3.61 -7.33 -12.12
C VAL A 47 2.67 -8.46 -11.69
N GLY A 48 1.37 -8.16 -11.69
CA GLY A 48 0.32 -9.15 -11.44
C GLY A 48 0.48 -9.86 -10.09
N ILE A 49 0.48 -11.20 -10.13
CA ILE A 49 0.49 -12.05 -8.94
C ILE A 49 1.71 -11.82 -8.02
N SER A 50 2.86 -11.45 -8.62
CA SER A 50 4.11 -11.23 -7.88
C SER A 50 4.01 -10.13 -6.82
N ALA A 51 3.11 -9.15 -6.99
CA ALA A 51 2.85 -8.12 -6.00
C ALA A 51 2.30 -8.72 -4.68
N GLY A 52 1.42 -9.72 -4.79
CA GLY A 52 0.90 -10.43 -3.63
C GLY A 52 1.93 -11.33 -2.97
N ASP A 53 2.67 -12.10 -3.77
CA ASP A 53 3.72 -13.00 -3.28
C ASP A 53 4.77 -12.22 -2.47
N GLN A 54 5.27 -11.12 -3.04
CA GLN A 54 6.30 -10.30 -2.40
C GLN A 54 5.80 -9.65 -1.12
N LEU A 55 4.56 -9.14 -1.10
CA LEU A 55 4.03 -8.49 0.12
C LEU A 55 3.80 -9.51 1.24
N TRP A 56 3.29 -10.70 0.93
CA TRP A 56 3.13 -11.75 1.94
C TRP A 56 4.47 -12.23 2.50
N VAL A 57 5.46 -12.45 1.63
CA VAL A 57 6.82 -12.80 2.09
C VAL A 57 7.43 -11.67 2.93
N ALA A 58 7.22 -10.41 2.55
CA ALA A 58 7.69 -9.27 3.33
C ALA A 58 7.03 -9.20 4.72
N ARG A 59 5.72 -9.45 4.81
CA ARG A 59 4.98 -9.52 6.10
C ARG A 59 5.52 -10.65 6.97
N TYR A 60 5.75 -11.82 6.40
CA TYR A 60 6.34 -12.95 7.11
C TYR A 60 7.72 -12.60 7.68
N ILE A 61 8.62 -12.04 6.85
CA ILE A 61 9.96 -11.64 7.30
C ILE A 61 9.87 -10.59 8.41
N LEU A 62 8.96 -9.62 8.30
CA LEU A 62 8.75 -8.61 9.34
C LEU A 62 8.33 -9.25 10.67
N GLU A 63 7.36 -10.16 10.64
CA GLU A 63 6.93 -10.90 11.83
C GLU A 63 8.09 -11.70 12.45
N ARG A 64 8.90 -12.39 11.63
CA ARG A 64 10.08 -13.13 12.12
C ARG A 64 11.11 -12.22 12.80
N ILE A 65 11.35 -11.03 12.25
CA ILE A 65 12.27 -10.05 12.84
C ILE A 65 11.71 -9.54 14.17
N THR A 66 10.41 -9.20 14.21
CA THR A 66 9.78 -8.71 15.44
C THR A 66 9.74 -9.75 16.55
N GLU A 67 9.55 -11.02 16.20
CA GLU A 67 9.61 -12.15 17.14
C GLU A 67 10.99 -12.25 17.80
N ILE A 68 12.07 -12.17 17.01
CA ILE A 68 13.45 -12.20 17.53
C ILE A 68 13.72 -11.02 18.45
N ALA A 69 13.18 -9.84 18.13
CA ALA A 69 13.33 -8.63 18.92
C ALA A 69 12.40 -8.59 20.16
N GLY A 70 11.53 -9.58 20.35
CA GLY A 70 10.58 -9.62 21.47
C GLY A 70 9.48 -8.55 21.40
N VAL A 71 9.14 -8.08 20.19
CA VAL A 71 8.08 -7.09 19.94
C VAL A 71 6.98 -7.67 19.06
N VAL A 72 5.80 -7.06 19.10
CA VAL A 72 4.64 -7.49 18.30
C VAL A 72 4.38 -6.47 17.20
N VAL A 73 4.30 -6.93 15.95
CA VAL A 73 3.78 -6.13 14.84
C VAL A 73 2.27 -6.31 14.74
N SER A 74 1.55 -5.21 14.48
CA SER A 74 0.11 -5.24 14.21
C SER A 74 -0.17 -4.64 12.85
N PHE A 75 -1.02 -5.33 12.07
CA PHE A 75 -1.56 -4.82 10.82
C PHE A 75 -2.97 -4.24 10.99
N ASP A 76 -3.47 -4.06 12.21
CA ASP A 76 -4.78 -3.44 12.46
C ASP A 76 -4.82 -2.02 11.83
N PRO A 77 -5.89 -1.65 11.10
CA PRO A 77 -5.99 -0.34 10.44
C PRO A 77 -6.07 0.85 11.39
N LYS A 78 -6.44 0.64 12.66
CA LYS A 78 -6.55 1.67 13.70
C LYS A 78 -6.18 1.05 15.06
N PRO A 79 -4.89 0.77 15.31
CA PRO A 79 -4.45 0.07 16.51
C PRO A 79 -4.64 0.91 17.78
N ILE A 80 -4.53 2.23 17.66
CA ILE A 80 -4.78 3.18 18.75
C ILE A 80 -5.99 4.04 18.39
N GLN A 81 -6.99 4.06 19.27
CA GLN A 81 -8.20 4.87 19.12
C GLN A 81 -7.91 6.36 19.38
N GLY A 82 -8.78 7.24 18.88
CA GLY A 82 -8.68 8.69 19.07
C GLY A 82 -7.82 9.40 18.01
N ASP A 83 -7.12 10.45 18.44
CA ASP A 83 -6.38 11.42 17.61
C ASP A 83 -5.01 10.91 17.13
N TRP A 84 -4.96 9.64 16.75
CA TRP A 84 -3.79 8.97 16.19
C TRP A 84 -4.04 8.59 14.75
N ASN A 85 -3.00 8.58 13.91
CA ASN A 85 -3.17 8.14 12.53
C ASN A 85 -3.49 6.63 12.48
N GLY A 86 -4.28 6.22 11.50
CA GLY A 86 -4.44 4.80 11.17
C GLY A 86 -3.35 4.29 10.24
N ALA A 87 -3.37 2.98 9.99
CA ALA A 87 -2.45 2.30 9.07
C ALA A 87 -3.19 1.83 7.82
N GLY A 88 -2.64 2.13 6.65
CA GLY A 88 -3.22 1.76 5.35
C GLY A 88 -2.17 1.14 4.44
N ALA A 89 -2.63 0.36 3.46
CA ALA A 89 -1.78 -0.27 2.44
C ALA A 89 -2.08 0.36 1.07
N HIS A 90 -1.63 1.60 0.88
CA HIS A 90 -1.89 2.31 -0.38
C HIS A 90 -1.34 1.51 -1.57
N THR A 91 -2.15 1.34 -2.59
CA THR A 91 -1.81 0.53 -3.76
C THR A 91 -1.64 1.43 -4.99
N ASN A 92 -0.41 1.52 -5.51
CA ASN A 92 -0.15 2.21 -6.76
C ASN A 92 -0.43 1.26 -7.93
N TYR A 93 -1.17 1.73 -8.92
CA TYR A 93 -1.61 0.90 -10.05
C TYR A 93 -1.43 1.60 -11.39
N SER A 94 -0.93 0.87 -12.38
CA SER A 94 -0.93 1.28 -13.78
C SER A 94 -0.96 0.08 -14.73
N THR A 95 -1.62 0.24 -15.87
CA THR A 95 -1.47 -0.65 -17.03
C THR A 95 -0.40 -0.11 -17.98
N LYS A 96 -0.01 -0.89 -18.99
CA LYS A 96 0.89 -0.43 -20.05
C LYS A 96 0.37 0.87 -20.69
N SER A 97 -0.90 0.89 -21.05
CA SER A 97 -1.53 2.05 -21.71
C SER A 97 -1.62 3.29 -20.81
N MET A 98 -1.72 3.13 -19.48
CA MET A 98 -1.67 4.26 -18.54
C MET A 98 -0.28 4.92 -18.50
N ARG A 99 0.79 4.17 -18.81
CA ARG A 99 2.17 4.66 -18.80
C ARG A 99 2.64 5.22 -20.14
N GLU A 100 1.85 5.06 -21.20
CA GLU A 100 2.12 5.59 -22.53
C GLU A 100 1.52 6.99 -22.72
N ASP A 101 1.91 7.70 -23.78
CA ASP A 101 1.44 9.06 -24.04
C ASP A 101 -0.10 9.10 -24.19
N GLY A 102 -0.74 10.05 -23.50
CA GLY A 102 -2.20 10.11 -23.39
C GLY A 102 -2.79 9.17 -22.34
N GLY A 103 -1.96 8.45 -21.59
CA GLY A 103 -2.38 7.50 -20.55
C GLY A 103 -3.18 8.13 -19.40
N TYR A 104 -3.11 9.44 -19.19
CA TYR A 104 -3.89 10.13 -18.15
C TYR A 104 -5.41 10.02 -18.37
N GLU A 105 -5.87 10.01 -19.61
CA GLU A 105 -7.30 9.80 -19.90
C GLU A 105 -7.73 8.37 -19.60
N ILE A 106 -6.83 7.40 -19.72
CA ILE A 106 -7.08 6.00 -19.33
C ILE A 106 -7.11 5.89 -17.80
N ILE A 107 -6.24 6.62 -17.10
CA ILE A 107 -6.27 6.73 -15.63
C ILE A 107 -7.62 7.26 -15.16
N LYS A 108 -8.11 8.38 -15.73
CA LYS A 108 -9.42 8.94 -15.36
C LYS A 108 -10.57 7.94 -15.55
N LYS A 109 -10.62 7.27 -16.71
CA LYS A 109 -11.63 6.23 -16.99
C LYS A 109 -11.56 5.07 -16.00
N ALA A 110 -10.37 4.64 -15.61
CA ALA A 110 -10.19 3.59 -14.61
C ALA A 110 -10.68 4.04 -13.21
N ILE A 111 -10.41 5.29 -12.83
CA ILE A 111 -10.87 5.88 -11.57
C ILE A 111 -12.40 5.97 -11.53
N GLU A 112 -13.03 6.37 -12.64
CA GLU A 112 -14.51 6.39 -12.77
C GLU A 112 -15.11 5.01 -12.51
N LYS A 113 -14.56 3.96 -13.13
CA LYS A 113 -15.00 2.57 -12.89
C LYS A 113 -14.85 2.16 -11.42
N LEU A 114 -13.74 2.52 -10.78
CA LEU A 114 -13.51 2.25 -9.35
C LEU A 114 -14.51 2.97 -8.45
N GLY A 115 -14.96 4.17 -8.85
CA GLY A 115 -16.03 4.90 -8.17
C GLY A 115 -17.36 4.17 -8.20
N LEU A 116 -17.73 3.60 -9.36
CA LEU A 116 -18.97 2.84 -9.52
C LEU A 116 -19.01 1.57 -8.66
N ARG A 117 -17.86 0.92 -8.45
CA ARG A 117 -17.73 -0.26 -7.57
C ARG A 117 -17.18 0.07 -6.18
N HIS A 118 -17.25 1.32 -5.71
CA HIS A 118 -16.64 1.74 -4.46
C HIS A 118 -16.99 0.84 -3.26
N LYS A 119 -18.29 0.59 -3.03
CA LYS A 119 -18.77 -0.26 -1.93
C LYS A 119 -18.25 -1.70 -2.02
N HIS A 120 -18.16 -2.24 -3.24
CA HIS A 120 -17.67 -3.59 -3.48
C HIS A 120 -16.18 -3.71 -3.14
N HIS A 121 -15.37 -2.70 -3.51
CA HIS A 121 -13.96 -2.64 -3.12
C HIS A 121 -13.79 -2.48 -1.60
N ILE A 122 -14.53 -1.56 -0.96
CA ILE A 122 -14.43 -1.34 0.50
C ILE A 122 -14.68 -2.63 1.28
N ALA A 123 -15.68 -3.43 0.89
CA ALA A 123 -15.99 -4.70 1.54
C ALA A 123 -14.83 -5.72 1.51
N ALA A 124 -13.91 -5.59 0.55
CA ALA A 124 -12.77 -6.50 0.39
C ALA A 124 -11.43 -5.88 0.85
N TYR A 125 -11.43 -4.61 1.26
CA TYR A 125 -10.22 -3.81 1.49
C TYR A 125 -9.68 -3.89 2.93
N GLY A 126 -9.99 -4.99 3.63
CA GLY A 126 -9.56 -5.29 4.98
C GLY A 126 -10.61 -4.94 6.04
N GLU A 127 -10.71 -5.78 7.06
CA GLU A 127 -11.66 -5.62 8.16
C GLU A 127 -11.23 -4.48 9.11
N GLY A 128 -12.20 -3.81 9.72
CA GLY A 128 -11.95 -2.72 10.67
C GLY A 128 -11.64 -1.37 10.02
N ASN A 129 -11.75 -1.28 8.69
CA ASN A 129 -11.39 -0.10 7.92
C ASN A 129 -12.27 1.12 8.23
N GLU A 130 -13.49 0.90 8.73
CA GLU A 130 -14.41 1.95 9.20
C GLU A 130 -13.83 2.79 10.35
N ARG A 131 -12.93 2.21 11.16
CA ARG A 131 -12.22 2.93 12.23
C ARG A 131 -11.13 3.86 11.69
N ARG A 132 -10.68 3.62 10.45
CA ARG A 132 -9.60 4.36 9.79
C ARG A 132 -10.14 5.41 8.81
N LEU A 133 -11.00 5.00 7.89
CA LEU A 133 -11.54 5.83 6.81
C LEU A 133 -12.67 6.73 7.31
N THR A 134 -12.29 7.80 7.99
CA THR A 134 -13.22 8.71 8.69
C THR A 134 -13.28 10.12 8.09
N GLY A 135 -12.52 10.37 7.01
CA GLY A 135 -12.33 11.72 6.46
C GLY A 135 -11.30 12.58 7.20
N LYS A 136 -10.78 12.11 8.34
CA LYS A 136 -9.72 12.74 9.12
C LYS A 136 -8.36 12.07 8.84
N HIS A 137 -7.27 12.67 9.30
CA HIS A 137 -5.93 12.04 9.29
C HIS A 137 -5.44 11.58 7.91
N GLU A 138 -5.59 12.43 6.88
CA GLU A 138 -5.19 12.11 5.50
C GLU A 138 -5.91 10.87 4.90
N THR A 139 -7.17 10.64 5.29
CA THR A 139 -8.04 9.60 4.72
C THR A 139 -9.34 10.21 4.18
N ALA A 140 -9.96 9.53 3.21
CA ALA A 140 -11.33 9.81 2.83
C ALA A 140 -12.31 9.14 3.80
N ASP A 141 -13.56 9.61 3.85
CA ASP A 141 -14.63 8.91 4.55
C ASP A 141 -15.00 7.61 3.79
N ILE A 142 -15.33 6.56 4.54
CA ILE A 142 -15.55 5.21 4.00
C ILE A 142 -16.76 5.11 3.04
N ASN A 143 -17.70 6.05 3.11
CA ASN A 143 -18.92 6.03 2.31
C ASN A 143 -18.83 6.91 1.05
N THR A 144 -17.78 7.73 0.96
CA THR A 144 -17.60 8.70 -0.11
C THR A 144 -16.42 8.34 -0.99
N PHE A 145 -16.65 8.29 -2.30
CA PHE A 145 -15.59 8.12 -3.27
C PHE A 145 -15.16 9.48 -3.82
N LEU A 146 -13.91 9.85 -3.56
CA LEU A 146 -13.30 11.09 -4.04
C LEU A 146 -11.97 10.77 -4.71
N TRP A 147 -11.64 11.50 -5.76
CA TRP A 147 -10.30 11.48 -6.32
C TRP A 147 -9.79 12.90 -6.60
N GLY A 148 -8.48 13.07 -6.63
CA GLY A 148 -7.89 14.35 -6.98
C GLY A 148 -6.38 14.31 -7.14
N VAL A 149 -5.84 15.34 -7.78
CA VAL A 149 -4.39 15.48 -7.99
C VAL A 149 -3.75 16.01 -6.72
N ALA A 150 -2.72 15.30 -6.25
CA ALA A 150 -2.02 15.55 -4.99
C ALA A 150 -2.91 15.61 -3.74
N ASN A 151 -4.18 15.19 -3.85
CA ASN A 151 -5.12 15.24 -2.73
C ASN A 151 -4.93 14.01 -1.84
N ARG A 152 -4.35 14.21 -0.66
CA ARG A 152 -4.14 13.13 0.33
C ARG A 152 -5.43 12.73 1.05
N GLY A 153 -6.45 13.58 1.11
CA GLY A 153 -7.75 13.27 1.71
C GLY A 153 -8.71 12.54 0.77
N ALA A 154 -8.30 12.27 -0.46
CA ALA A 154 -9.11 11.55 -1.44
C ALA A 154 -8.98 10.03 -1.31
N SER A 155 -9.97 9.31 -1.82
CA SER A 155 -9.95 7.84 -1.91
C SER A 155 -8.88 7.39 -2.91
N ILE A 156 -8.82 8.05 -4.07
CA ILE A 156 -7.78 7.86 -5.09
C ILE A 156 -6.98 9.15 -5.25
N ARG A 157 -5.66 9.05 -5.27
CA ARG A 157 -4.76 10.18 -5.54
C ARG A 157 -4.01 9.98 -6.85
N VAL A 158 -3.92 11.03 -7.65
CA VAL A 158 -2.99 11.08 -8.79
C VAL A 158 -1.82 12.01 -8.45
N GLY A 159 -0.59 11.63 -8.79
CA GLY A 159 0.59 12.46 -8.55
C GLY A 159 0.61 13.71 -9.42
N ARG A 160 1.27 14.79 -8.96
CA ARG A 160 1.46 16.00 -9.79
C ARG A 160 2.24 15.70 -11.05
N ASP A 161 3.24 14.82 -10.94
CA ASP A 161 4.08 14.43 -12.08
C ASP A 161 3.27 13.65 -13.12
N THR A 162 2.41 12.71 -12.69
CA THR A 162 1.49 11.99 -13.59
C THR A 162 0.52 12.91 -14.31
N GLU A 163 -0.05 13.91 -13.63
CA GLU A 163 -0.89 14.91 -14.29
C GLU A 163 -0.09 15.74 -15.30
N LYS A 164 1.08 16.24 -14.88
CA LYS A 164 1.94 17.10 -15.71
C LYS A 164 2.45 16.37 -16.96
N GLU A 165 2.84 15.11 -16.83
CA GLU A 165 3.35 14.28 -17.94
C GLU A 165 2.23 13.68 -18.79
N GLY A 166 0.98 13.72 -18.33
CA GLY A 166 -0.16 13.14 -19.05
C GLY A 166 -0.14 11.61 -19.11
N LYS A 167 0.65 10.94 -18.26
CA LYS A 167 0.80 9.48 -18.17
C LYS A 167 1.42 9.07 -16.83
N GLY A 168 1.23 7.81 -16.42
CA GLY A 168 1.82 7.26 -15.18
C GLY A 168 0.92 6.27 -14.46
N TYR A 169 0.62 6.56 -13.18
CA TYR A 169 -0.13 5.69 -12.28
C TYR A 169 -1.04 6.49 -11.33
N PHE A 170 -1.98 5.81 -10.67
CA PHE A 170 -2.75 6.37 -9.55
C PHE A 170 -2.52 5.57 -8.27
N GLU A 171 -2.79 6.19 -7.12
CA GLU A 171 -2.67 5.63 -5.77
C GLU A 171 -4.08 5.38 -5.19
N ASP A 172 -4.48 4.11 -5.01
CA ASP A 172 -5.67 3.76 -4.23
C ASP A 172 -5.34 3.73 -2.74
N ARG A 173 -5.91 4.66 -1.97
CA ARG A 173 -5.61 4.90 -0.55
C ARG A 173 -6.60 4.20 0.40
N ARG A 174 -7.59 3.53 -0.17
CA ARG A 174 -8.67 2.86 0.58
C ARG A 174 -8.28 1.51 1.20
N PRO A 175 -7.30 0.72 0.71
CA PRO A 175 -6.96 -0.54 1.37
C PRO A 175 -6.38 -0.32 2.78
N ALA A 176 -6.87 -1.09 3.75
CA ALA A 176 -6.36 -1.14 5.11
C ALA A 176 -5.00 -1.84 5.18
N SER A 177 -4.24 -1.62 6.25
CA SER A 177 -2.93 -2.28 6.45
C SER A 177 -3.01 -3.81 6.52
N ASN A 178 -4.13 -4.37 6.96
CA ASN A 178 -4.42 -5.81 7.03
C ASN A 178 -5.03 -6.39 5.75
N MET A 179 -5.14 -5.62 4.66
CA MET A 179 -5.73 -6.14 3.41
C MET A 179 -4.97 -7.38 2.89
N ASP A 180 -5.65 -8.23 2.14
CA ASP A 180 -5.02 -9.31 1.38
C ASP A 180 -4.59 -8.77 0.01
N PRO A 181 -3.28 -8.78 -0.33
CA PRO A 181 -2.81 -8.22 -1.59
C PRO A 181 -3.34 -8.98 -2.79
N TYR A 182 -3.60 -10.28 -2.69
CA TYR A 182 -4.14 -11.05 -3.81
C TYR A 182 -5.55 -10.55 -4.17
N VAL A 183 -6.37 -10.29 -3.15
CA VAL A 183 -7.72 -9.77 -3.32
C VAL A 183 -7.68 -8.35 -3.86
N VAL A 184 -6.93 -7.45 -3.24
CA VAL A 184 -6.90 -6.03 -3.64
C VAL A 184 -6.34 -5.85 -5.06
N THR A 185 -5.24 -6.52 -5.39
CA THR A 185 -4.62 -6.38 -6.72
C THR A 185 -5.50 -6.96 -7.82
N SER A 186 -6.10 -8.14 -7.60
CA SER A 186 -6.99 -8.77 -8.58
C SER A 186 -8.27 -7.96 -8.79
N MET A 187 -8.88 -7.44 -7.71
CA MET A 187 -10.09 -6.61 -7.83
C MET A 187 -9.85 -5.29 -8.55
N ILE A 188 -8.71 -4.61 -8.30
CA ILE A 188 -8.35 -3.40 -9.05
C ILE A 188 -8.20 -3.74 -10.53
N ALA A 189 -7.48 -4.81 -10.86
CA ALA A 189 -7.30 -5.24 -12.25
C ALA A 189 -8.64 -5.63 -12.90
N GLU A 190 -9.49 -6.40 -12.21
CA GLU A 190 -10.80 -6.82 -12.69
C GLU A 190 -11.69 -5.62 -13.00
N THR A 191 -11.85 -4.70 -12.04
CA THR A 191 -12.70 -3.51 -12.22
C THR A 191 -12.19 -2.59 -13.33
N THR A 192 -10.88 -2.41 -13.45
CA THR A 192 -10.33 -1.46 -14.42
C THR A 192 -10.23 -2.04 -15.83
N ILE A 193 -9.93 -3.34 -15.96
CA ILE A 193 -9.67 -4.02 -17.26
C ILE A 193 -10.89 -4.79 -17.76
N LEU A 194 -11.47 -5.67 -16.94
CA LEU A 194 -12.43 -6.68 -17.39
C LEU A 194 -13.88 -6.22 -17.26
N TRP A 195 -14.20 -5.57 -16.14
CA TRP A 195 -15.55 -5.16 -15.80
C TRP A 195 -16.06 -4.05 -16.73
N LYS A 196 -17.34 -4.17 -17.09
CA LYS A 196 -18.11 -3.22 -17.88
C LYS A 196 -19.33 -2.80 -17.04
N PRO A 197 -19.54 -1.48 -16.84
CA PRO A 197 -20.72 -0.95 -16.15
C PRO A 197 -22.05 -1.36 -16.79
#